data_AF-A0A6A3D708-F1
#
_entry.id   AF-A0A6A3D708-F1
#
_cell.length_a   1.000
_cell.length_b   1.000
_cell.length_c   1.000
_cell.angle_alpha   90.00
_cell.angle_beta   90.00
_cell.angle_gamma   90.00
#
_symmetry.space_group_name_H-M   'P 1'
#
loop_
_entity.id
_entity.type
_entity.pdbx_description
1 polymer ?
#
loop_
_entity_poly.entity_id
_entity_poly.type
_entity_poly.pdbx_seq_one_letter_code
_entity_poly.pdbx_strand_id
1 'polypeptide(L)' 'MAEASITINDIVFVVDYGKVKETTYDGLNNTPCLLPSWISQASTRQRRGRAGRVRIGECYHLYPICVYEAFVEYT' A
#
# COMPACT_ATOMS: atom_id res chain seq x y z
N MET A 1 0.54 -0.84 9.17
CA MET A 1 -0.09 -1.76 10.15
C MET A 1 -1.57 -2.07 9.86
N ALA A 2 -2.35 -1.23 9.16
CA ALA A 2 -3.74 -1.60 8.79
C ALA A 2 -3.87 -2.53 7.55
N GLU A 3 -2.81 -2.71 6.77
CA GLU A 3 -2.81 -3.54 5.56
C GLU A 3 -3.03 -5.03 5.88
N ALA A 4 -2.41 -5.53 6.96
CA ALA A 4 -2.47 -6.96 7.32
C ALA A 4 -2.86 -7.26 8.79
N SER A 5 -2.69 -6.34 9.76
CA SER A 5 -2.76 -6.73 11.19
C SER A 5 -3.98 -6.23 11.98
N ILE A 6 -4.83 -5.38 11.40
CA ILE A 6 -6.00 -4.82 12.10
C ILE A 6 -7.16 -4.89 11.14
N THR A 7 -8.26 -5.58 11.46
CA THR A 7 -9.51 -5.54 10.68
C THR A 7 -10.44 -4.50 11.30
N ILE A 8 -10.69 -3.44 10.54
CA ILE A 8 -11.70 -2.43 10.90
C ILE A 8 -12.94 -2.77 10.09
N ASN A 9 -14.04 -3.05 10.78
CA ASN A 9 -15.33 -3.30 10.15
C ASN A 9 -15.86 -1.99 9.54
N ASP A 10 -16.74 -2.10 8.54
CA ASP A 10 -17.50 -0.98 7.98
C ASP A 10 -16.70 0.12 7.26
N ILE A 11 -15.48 -0.17 6.83
CA ILE A 11 -14.76 0.73 5.92
C ILE A 11 -15.52 0.81 4.60
N VAL A 12 -15.91 2.03 4.22
CA VAL A 12 -16.53 2.35 2.93
C VAL A 12 -15.63 3.18 2.02
N PHE A 13 -14.63 3.84 2.59
CA PHE A 13 -13.67 4.65 1.84
C PHE A 13 -12.25 4.27 2.21
N VAL A 14 -11.44 3.96 1.20
CA VAL A 14 -9.99 3.80 1.33
C VAL A 14 -9.33 4.94 0.56
N VAL A 15 -8.36 5.60 1.19
CA VAL A 15 -7.47 6.56 0.53
C VAL A 15 -6.07 5.95 0.52
N ASP A 16 -5.60 5.58 -0.66
CA ASP A 16 -4.30 4.94 -0.87
C ASP A 16 -3.33 5.91 -1.55
N TYR A 17 -2.26 6.27 -0.85
CA TYR A 17 -1.21 7.15 -1.37
C TYR A 17 -0.05 6.38 -2.00
N GLY A 18 -0.12 5.04 -2.05
CA GLY A 18 0.78 4.21 -2.85
C GLY A 18 2.17 3.99 -2.26
N LYS A 19 2.48 4.49 -1.05
CA LYS A 19 3.78 4.25 -0.41
C LYS A 19 3.69 3.46 0.89
N VAL A 20 4.83 2.91 1.26
CA VAL A 20 5.10 2.23 2.52
C VAL A 20 6.48 2.68 3.02
N LYS A 21 6.72 2.60 4.33
CA LYS A 21 8.08 2.72 4.87
C LYS A 21 8.67 1.32 4.97
N GLU A 22 9.73 1.07 4.24
CA GLU A 22 10.44 -0.20 4.24
C GLU A 22 11.83 -0.05 4.86
N THR A 23 12.24 -1.09 5.58
CA THR A 23 13.60 -1.18 6.11
C THR A 23 14.52 -1.57 4.96
N THR A 24 15.40 -0.65 4.58
CA THR A 24 16.49 -0.87 3.62
C THR A 24 17.82 -0.92 4.36
N TYR A 25 18.86 -1.41 3.72
CA TYR A 25 20.20 -1.46 4.31
C TYR A 25 21.17 -0.63 3.48
N ASP A 26 21.79 0.37 4.11
CA ASP A 26 22.86 1.15 3.50
C ASP A 26 24.20 0.44 3.75
N GLY A 27 24.71 -0.22 2.72
CA GLY A 27 25.97 -0.97 2.78
C GLY A 27 27.21 -0.10 2.93
N LEU A 28 27.14 1.20 2.63
CA LEU A 28 28.28 2.12 2.79
C LEU A 28 28.45 2.52 4.25
N ASN A 29 27.34 2.73 4.96
CA ASN A 29 27.32 3.13 6.37
C ASN A 29 27.03 1.96 7.33
N ASN A 30 26.87 0.75 6.81
CA ASN A 30 26.58 -0.48 7.56
C ASN A 30 25.40 -0.30 8.53
N THR A 31 24.35 0.42 8.10
CA THR A 31 23.26 0.87 8.97
C THR A 31 21.90 0.59 8.32
N PRO A 32 20.91 0.04 9.05
CA PRO A 32 19.55 -0.07 8.56
C PRO A 32 18.88 1.31 8.47
N CYS A 33 18.20 1.57 7.37
CA CYS A 33 17.46 2.80 7.12
C CYS A 33 15.97 2.49 6.93
N LEU A 34 15.10 3.42 7.33
CA LEU A 34 13.66 3.31 7.09
C LEU A 34 13.25 4.36 6.05
N LEU A 35 13.12 3.93 4.80
CA LEU A 35 12.89 4.83 3.68
C LEU A 35 11.49 4.63 3.06
N PRO A 36 10.88 5.68 2.52
CA PRO A 36 9.62 5.55 1.80
C PRO A 36 9.85 4.90 0.42
N SER A 37 9.16 3.80 0.16
CA SER A 37 9.14 3.09 -1.12
C SER A 37 7.71 3.02 -1.69
N TRP A 38 7.59 2.81 -3.00
CA TRP A 38 6.31 2.50 -3.63
C TRP A 38 5.85 1.10 -3.23
N ILE A 39 4.54 0.93 -3.04
CA ILE A 39 3.97 -0.39 -2.76
C ILE A 39 3.91 -1.26 -4.01
N SER A 40 3.68 -2.55 -3.82
CA SER A 40 3.40 -3.47 -4.91
C SER A 40 1.98 -3.31 -5.45
N GLN A 41 1.74 -3.85 -6.66
CA GLN A 41 0.38 -4.00 -7.17
C GLN A 41 -0.47 -4.90 -6.26
N ALA A 42 0.12 -5.96 -5.71
CA ALA A 42 -0.56 -6.87 -4.77
C ALA A 42 -1.01 -6.12 -3.50
N SER A 43 -0.15 -5.28 -2.92
CA SER A 43 -0.47 -4.42 -1.78
C SER A 43 -1.59 -3.44 -2.10
N THR A 44 -1.58 -2.83 -3.28
CA THR A 44 -2.68 -1.96 -3.74
C THR A 44 -4.02 -2.72 -3.75
N ARG A 45 -4.02 -3.95 -4.29
CA ARG A 45 -5.22 -4.81 -4.32
C ARG A 45 -5.70 -5.17 -2.91
N GLN A 46 -4.78 -5.47 -1.99
CA GLN A 46 -5.11 -5.74 -0.58
C GLN A 46 -5.72 -4.52 0.12
N ARG A 47 -5.16 -3.31 -0.11
CA ARG A 47 -5.67 -2.04 0.44
C ARG A 47 -7.06 -1.71 -0.10
N ARG A 48 -7.29 -1.90 -1.40
CA ARG A 48 -8.63 -1.76 -2.01
C ARG A 48 -9.65 -2.69 -1.36
N GLY A 49 -9.28 -3.95 -1.11
CA GLY A 49 -10.15 -4.96 -0.49
C GLY A 49 -10.54 -4.68 0.97
N ARG A 50 -10.10 -3.55 1.54
CA ARG A 50 -10.51 -3.09 2.87
C ARG A 50 -11.87 -2.39 2.84
N ALA A 51 -12.19 -1.68 1.75
CA ALA A 51 -13.53 -1.17 1.49
C ALA A 51 -14.41 -2.25 0.86
N GLY A 52 -15.73 -2.10 0.94
CA GLY A 52 -16.65 -2.96 0.18
C GLY A 52 -17.11 -4.24 0.89
N ARG A 53 -16.78 -4.42 2.18
CA ARG A 53 -17.10 -5.67 2.91
C ARG A 53 -18.57 -5.79 3.31
N VAL A 54 -19.21 -4.68 3.70
CA VAL A 54 -20.59 -4.66 4.23
C VAL A 54 -21.54 -3.92 3.29
N ARG A 55 -21.02 -2.97 2.53
CA ARG A 55 -21.74 -2.16 1.52
C ARG A 55 -20.75 -1.71 0.45
N ILE A 56 -21.25 -1.21 -0.68
CA ILE A 56 -20.42 -0.64 -1.76
C ILE A 56 -19.42 0.35 -1.16
N GLY A 57 -18.16 0.19 -1.52
CA GLY A 57 -17.06 1.03 -1.04
C GLY A 57 -16.18 1.49 -2.18
N GLU A 58 -15.50 2.60 -1.96
CA GLU A 58 -14.66 3.28 -2.94
C GLU A 58 -13.21 3.30 -2.47
N CYS A 59 -12.29 3.21 -3.42
CA CYS A 59 -10.86 3.28 -3.17
C CYS A 59 -10.26 4.38 -4.05
N TYR A 60 -9.74 5.42 -3.41
CA TYR A 60 -9.11 6.55 -4.07
C TYR A 60 -7.59 6.37 -4.08
N HIS A 61 -7.01 6.35 -5.27
CA HIS A 61 -5.56 6.25 -5.46
C HIS A 61 -4.98 7.66 -5.71
N LEU A 62 -4.06 8.11 -4.85
CA LEU A 62 -3.41 9.44 -4.94
C LEU A 62 -2.17 9.43 -5.85
N TYR A 63 -2.21 8.61 -6.90
CA TYR A 63 -1.16 8.46 -7.89
C TYR A 63 -1.77 8.18 -9.26
N PRO A 64 -1.15 8.64 -10.36
CA PRO A 64 -1.65 8.40 -11.70
C PRO A 64 -1.51 6.93 -12.11
N ILE A 65 -2.27 6.52 -13.12
CA ILE A 65 -2.26 5.14 -13.64
C ILE A 65 -0.85 4.73 -14.10
N CYS A 66 -0.11 5.62 -14.76
CA CYS A 66 1.26 5.32 -15.20
C CYS A 66 2.23 5.01 -14.04
N VAL A 67 1.97 5.56 -12.83
CA VAL A 67 2.74 5.23 -11.63
C VAL A 67 2.34 3.86 -11.10
N TYR A 68 1.04 3.54 -11.12
CA TYR A 68 0.55 2.20 -10.75
C TYR A 68 1.11 1.10 -11.65
N GLU A 69 1.16 1.33 -12.97
CA GLU A 69 1.73 0.38 -13.93
C GLU A 69 3.23 0.15 -13.71
N ALA A 70 3.93 1.12 -13.12
CA ALA A 70 5.33 1.00 -12.73
C ALA A 70 5.55 0.32 -11.36
N PHE A 71 4.48 0.00 -10.61
CA PHE A 71 4.61 -0.74 -9.36
C PHE A 71 5.07 -2.16 -9.62
N VAL A 72 5.89 -2.68 -8.70
CA VAL A 72 6.40 -4.04 -8.80
C VAL A 72 5.24 -5.04 -8.73
N GLU A 73 5.20 -5.95 -9.70
CA GLU A 73 4.38 -7.15 -9.65
C GLU A 73 5.16 -8.26 -8.95
N TYR A 74 4.62 -8.74 -7.84
CA TYR A 74 5.02 -9.98 -7.22
C TYR A 74 3.94 -11.01 -7.51
N THR A 75 4.35 -12.20 -7.96
CA THR A 75 3.46 -13.35 -8.24
C THR A 75 2.90 -13.95 -6.96
#